data_AF-A0AAN8K4E7-F1
#
_entry.id   AF-A0AAN8K4E7-F1
#
_cell.length_a   1.000
_cell.length_b   1.000
_cell.length_c   1.000
_cell.angle_alpha   90.00
_cell.angle_beta   90.00
_cell.angle_gamma   90.00
#
_symmetry.space_group_name_H-M   'P 1'
#
loop_
_entity.id
_entity.type
_entity.pdbx_description
1 polymer ?
#
loop_
_entity_poly.entity_id
_entity_poly.type
_entity_poly.pdbx_seq_one_letter_code
_entity_poly.pdbx_strand_id
1 'polypeptide(L)'
;MNSKTRSGGANSVSGTDEGSVENMIKSLVKKVDTLVTKDNLKSLETKFDTGIQRIETSVESLKSEVREVKDMSNELQKSLEFERNRVDKALEEISKKNAELEEKLILLEKHDRKYNILIYGVEKKQNEDISKVVYNFFAEQLELDEEILLSVRFANLHRLRSYENDKRGPPAILVKFIHYRDLIMGNSYKLQSGFRILSDLPVVMKKERKTCHHSL
;
A
#
# COMPACT_ATOMS: atom_id res chain seq x y z
N MET A 1 -36.83 -74.50 -94.97
CA MET A 1 -35.88 -75.36 -95.72
C MET A 1 -34.48 -75.07 -95.21
N ASN A 2 -33.75 -76.14 -94.88
CA ASN A 2 -32.30 -76.29 -94.58
C ASN A 2 -31.70 -75.44 -93.43
N SER A 3 -31.41 -75.94 -92.21
CA SER A 3 -30.64 -77.13 -91.74
C SER A 3 -29.11 -76.95 -91.78
N LYS A 4 -28.44 -76.84 -90.61
CA LYS A 4 -27.38 -77.73 -90.03
C LYS A 4 -26.06 -76.93 -89.87
N THR A 5 -25.11 -77.10 -88.94
CA THR A 5 -24.79 -77.97 -87.77
C THR A 5 -23.50 -77.36 -87.18
N ARG A 6 -23.37 -77.06 -85.88
CA ARG A 6 -22.82 -77.87 -84.75
C ARG A 6 -21.38 -78.41 -84.92
N SER A 7 -20.48 -78.02 -84.01
CA SER A 7 -19.30 -78.76 -83.48
C SER A 7 -18.54 -77.81 -82.52
N GLY A 8 -18.40 -78.03 -81.21
CA GLY A 8 -17.60 -79.07 -80.54
C GLY A 8 -16.11 -78.63 -80.53
N GLY A 9 -15.33 -78.53 -79.44
CA GLY A 9 -15.44 -78.84 -78.02
C GLY A 9 -14.05 -78.73 -77.36
N ALA A 10 -14.02 -78.73 -76.01
CA ALA A 10 -12.91 -79.07 -75.08
C ALA A 10 -11.59 -78.25 -75.10
N ASN A 11 -10.73 -78.17 -74.06
CA ASN A 11 -10.73 -78.24 -72.59
C ASN A 11 -9.23 -78.33 -72.21
N SER A 12 -8.66 -77.43 -71.38
CA SER A 12 -7.45 -77.62 -70.52
C SER A 12 -6.89 -76.24 -70.09
N VAL A 13 -7.00 -75.83 -68.82
CA VAL A 13 -6.11 -76.09 -67.66
C VAL A 13 -4.78 -75.31 -67.66
N SER A 14 -4.72 -74.38 -66.71
CA SER A 14 -3.59 -73.79 -65.97
C SER A 14 -2.43 -73.14 -66.74
N GLY A 15 -2.46 -71.81 -66.77
CA GLY A 15 -1.29 -70.94 -66.88
C GLY A 15 -1.40 -69.87 -65.80
N THR A 16 -0.30 -69.60 -65.10
CA THR A 16 -0.17 -68.53 -64.10
C THR A 16 -0.72 -67.21 -64.61
N ASP A 17 -1.43 -66.51 -63.72
CA ASP A 17 -2.32 -65.37 -63.91
C ASP A 17 -1.61 -64.08 -64.39
N GLU A 18 -0.90 -64.16 -65.53
CA GLU A 18 -0.24 -63.03 -66.20
C GLU A 18 -1.23 -61.89 -66.48
N GLY A 19 -2.48 -62.24 -66.80
CA GLY A 19 -3.56 -61.27 -67.00
C GLY A 19 -3.92 -60.48 -65.74
N SER A 20 -3.86 -61.08 -64.55
CA SER A 20 -4.15 -60.40 -63.28
C SER A 20 -3.02 -59.46 -62.86
N VAL A 21 -1.76 -59.89 -63.03
CA VAL A 21 -0.60 -59.04 -62.79
C VAL A 21 -0.57 -57.87 -63.79
N GLU A 22 -0.85 -58.14 -65.06
CA GLU A 22 -0.92 -57.11 -66.11
C GLU A 22 -2.06 -56.11 -65.87
N ASN A 23 -3.23 -56.58 -65.41
CA ASN A 23 -4.34 -55.71 -65.02
C ASN A 23 -4.01 -54.85 -63.79
N MET A 24 -3.27 -55.41 -62.83
CA MET A 24 -2.82 -54.66 -61.65
C MET A 24 -1.78 -53.60 -62.04
N ILE A 25 -0.84 -53.92 -62.93
CA ILE A 25 0.13 -52.97 -63.49
C ILE A 25 -0.60 -51.87 -64.28
N LYS A 26 -1.55 -52.20 -65.15
CA LYS A 26 -2.36 -51.20 -65.88
C LYS A 26 -3.17 -50.30 -64.96
N SER A 27 -3.69 -50.85 -63.86
CA SER A 27 -4.40 -50.07 -62.83
C SER A 27 -3.45 -49.11 -62.09
N LEU A 28 -2.25 -49.59 -61.75
CA LEU A 28 -1.21 -48.77 -61.12
C LEU A 28 -0.69 -47.68 -62.05
N VAL A 29 -0.44 -47.99 -63.32
CA VAL A 29 -0.04 -47.02 -64.35
C VAL A 29 -1.13 -45.96 -64.51
N LYS A 30 -2.40 -46.35 -64.63
CA LYS A 30 -3.50 -45.37 -64.67
C LYS A 30 -3.56 -44.49 -63.43
N LYS A 31 -3.34 -45.05 -62.23
CA LYS A 31 -3.30 -44.26 -60.99
C LYS A 31 -2.11 -43.29 -60.99
N VAL A 32 -0.94 -43.75 -61.40
CA VAL A 32 0.26 -42.91 -61.55
C VAL A 32 0.02 -41.82 -62.59
N ASP A 33 -0.54 -42.14 -63.75
CA ASP A 33 -0.88 -41.15 -64.78
C ASP A 33 -1.89 -40.13 -64.27
N THR A 34 -2.94 -40.57 -63.55
CA THR A 34 -3.91 -39.64 -62.94
C THR A 34 -3.25 -38.72 -61.91
N LEU A 35 -2.32 -39.22 -61.10
CA LEU A 35 -1.59 -38.43 -60.09
C LEU A 35 -0.55 -37.48 -60.73
N VAL A 36 0.07 -37.90 -61.83
CA VAL A 36 1.09 -37.16 -62.57
C VAL A 36 0.47 -36.29 -63.67
N THR A 37 -0.86 -36.25 -63.79
CA THR A 37 -1.51 -35.32 -64.71
C THR A 37 -1.10 -33.89 -64.38
N LYS A 38 -0.64 -33.20 -65.42
CA LYS A 38 -0.20 -31.80 -65.37
C LYS A 38 -1.23 -30.89 -64.69
N ASP A 39 -2.51 -31.21 -64.80
CA ASP A 39 -3.61 -30.44 -64.24
C ASP A 39 -3.74 -30.58 -62.71
N ASN A 40 -3.49 -31.78 -62.17
CA ASN A 40 -3.47 -31.99 -60.71
C ASN A 40 -2.28 -31.29 -60.06
N LEU A 41 -1.11 -31.33 -60.70
CA LEU A 41 0.09 -30.60 -60.24
C LEU A 41 -0.13 -29.09 -60.28
N LYS A 42 -0.70 -28.54 -61.36
CA LYS A 42 -1.08 -27.11 -61.44
C LYS A 42 -2.12 -26.71 -60.39
N SER A 43 -3.11 -27.56 -60.12
CA SER A 43 -4.10 -27.30 -59.07
C SER A 43 -3.46 -27.28 -57.68
N LEU A 44 -2.43 -28.10 -57.45
CA LEU A 44 -1.70 -28.11 -56.19
C LEU A 44 -0.78 -26.88 -56.07
N GLU A 45 -0.08 -26.52 -57.13
CA GLU A 45 0.75 -25.31 -57.23
C GLU A 45 -0.06 -24.05 -56.94
N THR A 46 -1.22 -23.88 -57.59
CA THR A 46 -2.11 -22.74 -57.33
C THR A 46 -2.65 -22.70 -55.89
N LYS A 47 -2.89 -23.86 -55.26
CA LYS A 47 -3.27 -23.93 -53.84
C LYS A 47 -2.13 -23.52 -52.92
N PHE A 48 -0.89 -23.92 -53.23
CA PHE A 48 0.29 -23.48 -52.50
C PHE A 48 0.50 -21.97 -52.64
N ASP A 49 0.43 -21.43 -53.86
CA ASP A 49 0.57 -19.99 -54.11
C ASP A 49 -0.48 -19.19 -53.34
N THR A 50 -1.74 -19.64 -53.36
CA THR A 50 -2.82 -19.00 -52.60
C THR A 50 -2.57 -19.09 -51.08
N GLY A 51 -2.04 -20.23 -50.61
CA GLY A 51 -1.68 -20.41 -49.20
C GLY A 51 -0.54 -19.48 -48.77
N ILE A 52 0.51 -19.37 -49.60
CA ILE A 52 1.64 -18.47 -49.39
C ILE A 52 1.17 -17.02 -49.34
N GLN A 53 0.35 -16.57 -50.31
CA GLN A 53 -0.19 -15.21 -50.33
C GLN A 53 -1.01 -14.88 -49.08
N ARG A 54 -1.81 -15.83 -48.58
CA ARG A 54 -2.56 -15.65 -47.33
C ARG A 54 -1.62 -15.50 -46.13
N ILE A 55 -0.59 -16.35 -46.04
CA ILE A 55 0.41 -16.28 -44.98
C ILE A 55 1.14 -14.93 -45.04
N GLU A 56 1.59 -14.50 -46.21
CA GLU A 56 2.27 -13.20 -46.39
C GLU A 56 1.39 -12.03 -45.93
N THR A 57 0.11 -12.05 -46.30
CA THR A 57 -0.86 -11.03 -45.88
C THR A 57 -1.05 -11.02 -44.37
N SER A 58 -1.20 -12.20 -43.75
CA SER A 58 -1.34 -12.32 -42.30
C SER A 58 -0.07 -11.87 -41.56
N VAL A 59 1.11 -12.19 -42.09
CA VAL A 59 2.41 -11.77 -41.52
C VAL A 59 2.55 -10.25 -41.55
N GLU A 60 2.18 -9.59 -42.66
CA GLU A 60 2.27 -8.13 -42.73
C GLU A 60 1.24 -7.46 -41.80
N SER A 61 0.03 -8.02 -41.67
CA SER A 61 -0.97 -7.56 -40.69
C SER A 61 -0.44 -7.65 -39.26
N LEU A 62 0.05 -8.83 -38.86
CA LEU A 62 0.62 -9.04 -37.52
C LEU A 62 1.80 -8.12 -37.24
N LYS A 63 2.64 -7.85 -38.25
CA LYS A 63 3.77 -6.92 -38.13
C LYS A 63 3.31 -5.48 -37.91
N SER A 64 2.18 -5.07 -38.50
CA SER A 64 1.57 -3.77 -38.22
C SER A 64 1.04 -3.72 -36.79
N GLU A 65 0.27 -4.72 -36.37
CA GLU A 65 -0.29 -4.80 -35.01
C GLU A 65 0.81 -4.80 -33.93
N VAL A 66 1.90 -5.55 -34.15
CA VAL A 66 3.05 -5.59 -33.24
C VAL A 66 3.71 -4.21 -33.12
N ARG A 67 3.79 -3.43 -34.21
CA ARG A 67 4.33 -2.06 -34.17
C ARG A 67 3.41 -1.14 -33.37
N GLU A 68 2.10 -1.19 -33.62
CA GLU A 68 1.12 -0.38 -32.90
C GLU A 68 1.13 -0.69 -31.40
N VAL A 69 1.14 -1.97 -31.02
CA VAL A 69 1.24 -2.40 -29.62
C VAL A 69 2.53 -1.91 -28.97
N LYS A 70 3.65 -1.96 -29.70
CA LYS A 70 4.93 -1.45 -29.21
C LYS A 70 4.89 0.06 -28.97
N ASP A 71 4.29 0.81 -29.89
CA ASP A 71 4.19 2.27 -29.78
C ASP A 71 3.28 2.66 -28.61
N MET A 72 2.11 2.03 -28.47
CA MET A 72 1.23 2.21 -27.30
C MET A 72 1.92 1.85 -25.99
N SER A 73 2.68 0.75 -25.96
CA SER A 73 3.43 0.35 -24.77
C SER A 73 4.48 1.39 -24.38
N ASN A 74 5.17 2.00 -25.35
CA ASN A 74 6.15 3.05 -25.09
C ASN A 74 5.50 4.34 -24.57
N GLU A 75 4.34 4.71 -25.10
CA GLU A 75 3.58 5.87 -24.64
C GLU A 75 3.06 5.68 -23.21
N LEU A 76 2.50 4.51 -22.92
CA LEU A 76 2.06 4.14 -21.58
C LEU A 76 3.21 4.17 -20.58
N GLN A 77 4.38 3.65 -20.96
CA GLN A 77 5.57 3.67 -20.10
C GLN A 77 6.00 5.11 -19.77
N LYS A 78 6.00 6.02 -20.76
CA LYS A 78 6.31 7.44 -20.55
C LYS A 78 5.29 8.13 -19.66
N SER A 79 4.00 7.87 -19.87
CA SER A 79 2.93 8.44 -19.06
C SER A 79 3.01 7.95 -17.61
N LEU A 80 3.29 6.66 -17.41
CA LEU A 80 3.45 6.07 -16.08
C LEU A 80 4.65 6.67 -15.34
N GLU A 81 5.78 6.85 -16.02
CA GLU A 81 6.98 7.48 -15.43
C GLU A 81 6.71 8.94 -15.05
N PHE A 82 5.97 9.68 -15.89
CA PHE A 82 5.56 11.05 -15.59
C PHE A 82 4.67 11.12 -14.35
N GLU A 83 3.63 10.29 -14.28
CA GLU A 83 2.72 10.27 -13.12
C GLU A 83 3.42 9.78 -11.85
N ARG A 84 4.33 8.80 -11.94
CA ARG A 84 5.16 8.37 -10.82
C ARG A 84 5.99 9.53 -10.26
N ASN A 85 6.65 10.29 -11.13
CA ASN A 85 7.43 11.46 -10.71
C ASN A 85 6.57 12.54 -10.04
N ARG A 86 5.31 12.70 -10.47
CA ARG A 86 4.36 13.63 -9.82
C ARG A 86 3.96 13.15 -8.43
N VAL A 87 3.68 11.85 -8.29
CA VAL A 87 3.34 11.23 -7.00
C VAL A 87 4.52 11.34 -6.04
N ASP A 88 5.73 11.03 -6.49
CA ASP A 88 6.93 11.08 -5.64
C ASP A 88 7.19 12.51 -5.12
N LYS A 89 7.07 13.53 -5.98
CA LYS A 89 7.18 14.94 -5.57
C LYS A 89 6.08 15.35 -4.59
N ALA A 90 4.84 14.94 -4.85
CA ALA A 90 3.72 15.25 -3.95
C ALA A 90 3.93 14.60 -2.57
N LEU A 91 4.42 13.35 -2.52
CA LEU A 91 4.75 12.66 -1.27
C LEU A 91 5.86 13.37 -0.51
N GLU A 92 6.91 13.81 -1.18
CA GLU A 92 8.00 14.58 -0.56
C GLU A 92 7.49 15.90 0.04
N GLU A 93 6.69 16.64 -0.71
CA GLU A 93 6.08 17.89 -0.22
C GLU A 93 5.15 17.68 0.98
N ILE A 94 4.31 16.64 0.94
CA ILE A 94 3.41 16.29 2.04
C ILE A 94 4.21 15.87 3.27
N SER A 95 5.24 15.04 3.09
CA SER A 95 6.11 14.61 4.19
C SER A 95 6.80 15.80 4.85
N LYS A 96 7.31 16.74 4.06
CA LYS A 96 7.93 17.97 4.56
C LYS A 96 6.93 18.83 5.33
N LYS A 97 5.75 19.06 4.77
CA LYS A 97 4.69 19.83 5.44
C LYS A 97 4.24 19.18 6.74
N ASN A 98 4.12 17.85 6.77
CA ASN A 98 3.76 17.12 7.98
C ASN A 98 4.83 17.33 9.07
N ALA A 99 6.11 17.19 8.75
CA ALA A 99 7.19 17.45 9.70
C ALA A 99 7.17 18.90 10.23
N GLU A 100 6.97 19.89 9.36
CA GLU A 100 6.86 21.30 9.76
C GLU A 100 5.64 21.55 10.66
N LEU A 101 4.51 20.89 10.39
CA LEU A 101 3.29 21.02 11.20
C LEU A 101 3.45 20.34 12.56
N GLU A 102 4.10 19.19 12.62
CA GLU A 102 4.41 18.50 13.88
C GLU A 102 5.30 19.36 14.77
N GLU A 103 6.35 19.98 14.21
CA GLU A 103 7.23 20.89 14.95
C GLU A 103 6.47 22.11 15.47
N LYS A 104 5.64 22.75 14.62
CA LYS A 104 4.80 23.88 15.01
C LYS A 104 3.81 23.50 16.11
N LEU A 105 3.21 22.31 16.03
CA LEU A 105 2.30 21.81 17.05
C LEU A 105 3.01 21.65 18.39
N ILE A 106 4.20 21.05 18.41
CA ILE A 106 5.00 20.89 19.64
C ILE A 106 5.36 22.25 20.24
N LEU A 107 5.75 23.23 19.41
CA LEU A 107 6.06 24.57 19.87
C LEU A 107 4.84 25.28 20.48
N LEU A 108 3.68 25.17 19.82
CA LEU A 108 2.43 25.74 20.31
C LEU A 108 1.98 25.08 21.61
N GLU A 109 2.05 23.75 21.72
CA GLU A 109 1.75 23.04 22.97
C GLU A 109 2.70 23.45 24.09
N LYS A 110 4.00 23.57 23.80
CA LYS A 110 5.00 24.04 24.78
C LYS A 110 4.67 25.45 25.24
N HIS A 111 4.28 26.33 24.32
CA HIS A 111 3.90 27.71 24.65
C HIS A 111 2.62 27.75 25.51
N ASP A 112 1.57 27.01 25.13
CA ASP A 112 0.31 26.98 25.88
C ASP A 112 0.47 26.40 27.29
N ARG A 113 1.31 25.36 27.43
CA ARG A 113 1.59 24.68 28.69
C ARG A 113 2.71 25.32 29.51
N LYS A 114 3.40 26.35 29.00
CA LYS A 114 4.54 26.99 29.66
C LYS A 114 4.21 27.41 31.10
N TYR A 115 3.03 27.99 31.29
CA TYR A 115 2.56 28.48 32.58
C TYR A 115 1.72 27.45 33.35
N ASN A 116 1.77 26.18 32.96
CA ASN A 116 1.07 25.10 33.66
C ASN A 116 2.02 24.36 34.61
N ILE A 117 1.50 24.02 35.78
CA ILE A 117 2.10 23.04 36.70
C ILE A 117 1.08 21.95 37.03
N LEU A 118 1.62 20.81 37.48
CA LEU A 118 0.88 19.68 37.99
C LEU A 118 1.26 19.46 39.45
N ILE A 119 0.27 19.45 40.33
CA ILE A 119 0.43 19.18 41.76
C ILE A 119 -0.08 17.76 42.05
N TYR A 120 0.81 16.92 42.58
CA TYR A 120 0.53 15.53 42.96
C TYR A 120 0.55 15.36 44.48
N GLY A 121 -0.19 14.36 44.98
CA GLY A 121 -0.23 14.00 46.40
C GLY A 121 -1.36 14.66 47.19
N VAL A 122 -2.11 15.58 46.58
CA VAL A 122 -3.25 16.25 47.23
C VAL A 122 -4.48 15.35 47.18
N GLU A 123 -4.95 14.90 48.34
CA GLU A 123 -6.15 14.08 48.47
C GLU A 123 -7.38 14.76 47.87
N LYS A 124 -8.29 13.96 47.30
CA LYS A 124 -9.53 14.44 46.70
C LYS A 124 -10.63 14.48 47.75
N LYS A 125 -11.24 15.64 47.94
CA LYS A 125 -12.43 15.79 48.80
C LYS A 125 -13.69 15.90 47.92
N GLN A 126 -14.83 15.41 48.43
CA GLN A 126 -16.11 15.62 47.75
C GLN A 126 -16.50 17.11 47.83
N ASN A 127 -16.95 17.68 46.71
CA ASN A 127 -17.30 19.11 46.58
C ASN A 127 -16.18 20.08 47.01
N GLU A 128 -14.94 19.80 46.61
CA GLU A 128 -13.81 20.67 46.94
C GLU A 128 -13.79 21.96 46.09
N ASP A 129 -13.43 23.06 46.73
CA ASP A 129 -13.05 24.29 46.04
C ASP A 129 -11.55 24.21 45.72
N ILE A 130 -11.24 23.88 44.45
CA ILE A 130 -9.87 23.66 43.98
C ILE A 130 -8.99 24.89 44.21
N SER A 131 -9.55 26.10 44.11
CA SER A 131 -8.80 27.33 44.32
C SER A 131 -8.31 27.43 45.76
N LYS A 132 -9.19 27.21 46.73
CA LYS A 132 -8.83 27.21 48.16
C LYS A 132 -7.83 26.12 48.50
N VAL A 133 -8.01 24.92 47.94
CA VAL A 133 -7.08 23.80 48.13
C VAL A 133 -5.68 24.18 47.65
N VAL A 134 -5.56 24.82 46.49
CA VAL A 134 -4.26 25.23 45.94
C VAL A 134 -3.64 26.39 46.73
N TYR A 135 -4.43 27.38 47.16
CA TYR A 135 -3.93 28.46 48.02
C TYR A 135 -3.41 27.95 49.36
N ASN A 136 -4.17 27.10 50.04
CA ASN A 136 -3.74 26.48 51.30
C ASN A 136 -2.50 25.62 51.10
N PHE A 137 -2.45 24.85 50.01
CA PHE A 137 -1.27 24.06 49.66
C PHE A 137 -0.02 24.93 49.49
N PHE A 138 -0.13 26.10 48.83
CA PHE A 138 1.01 27.00 48.69
C PHE A 138 1.41 27.69 50.00
N ALA A 139 0.46 28.05 50.86
CA ALA A 139 0.76 28.62 52.17
C ALA A 139 1.47 27.59 53.06
N GLU A 140 0.94 26.36 53.15
CA GLU A 140 1.42 25.31 54.05
C GLU A 140 2.72 24.64 53.56
N GLN A 141 2.83 24.37 52.26
CA GLN A 141 3.93 23.53 51.72
C GLN A 141 5.07 24.33 51.10
N LEU A 142 4.82 25.58 50.68
CA LEU A 142 5.86 26.44 50.09
C LEU A 142 6.25 27.60 51.00
N GLU A 143 5.56 27.78 52.13
CA GLU A 143 5.78 28.85 53.11
C GLU A 143 5.83 30.22 52.43
N LEU A 144 4.86 30.47 51.52
CA LEU A 144 4.78 31.74 50.82
C LEU A 144 4.03 32.76 51.67
N ASP A 145 4.57 33.97 51.72
CA ASP A 145 3.92 35.10 52.39
C ASP A 145 2.53 35.38 51.79
N GLU A 146 1.59 35.75 52.66
CA GLU A 146 0.20 36.04 52.26
C GLU A 146 0.12 37.13 51.19
N GLU A 147 1.02 38.12 51.22
CA GLU A 147 1.10 39.20 50.22
C GLU A 147 1.44 38.66 48.82
N ILE A 148 2.35 37.69 48.75
CA ILE A 148 2.71 37.03 47.50
C ILE A 148 1.53 36.18 47.01
N LEU A 149 0.89 35.42 47.90
CA LEU A 149 -0.26 34.59 47.56
C LEU A 149 -1.45 35.42 47.03
N LEU A 150 -1.71 36.59 47.62
CA LEU A 150 -2.72 37.54 47.16
C LEU A 150 -2.45 38.06 45.73
N SER A 151 -1.17 38.10 45.33
CA SER A 151 -0.74 38.52 43.99
C SER A 151 -0.80 37.38 42.96
N VAL A 152 -0.84 36.11 43.40
CA VAL A 152 -0.97 34.97 42.51
C VAL A 152 -2.37 34.96 41.87
N ARG A 153 -2.39 34.94 40.54
CA ARG A 153 -3.61 34.85 39.73
C ARG A 153 -3.55 33.65 38.80
N PHE A 154 -4.61 32.89 38.80
CA PHE A 154 -4.78 31.69 37.99
C PHE A 154 -5.68 31.99 36.78
N ALA A 155 -5.32 31.46 35.63
CA ALA A 155 -6.17 31.49 34.44
C ALA A 155 -7.17 30.32 34.45
N ASN A 156 -6.74 29.15 34.93
CA ASN A 156 -7.57 27.95 35.03
C ASN A 156 -7.01 27.01 36.11
N LEU A 157 -7.88 26.40 36.90
CA LEU A 157 -7.52 25.31 37.81
C LEU A 157 -8.55 24.20 37.72
N HIS A 158 -8.08 22.97 37.59
CA HIS A 158 -8.95 21.80 37.63
C HIS A 158 -8.16 20.56 37.99
N ARG A 159 -8.85 19.53 38.49
CA ARG A 159 -8.26 18.19 38.62
C ARG A 159 -8.22 17.49 37.28
N LEU A 160 -7.12 16.80 37.03
CA LEU A 160 -7.05 15.85 35.93
C LEU A 160 -8.02 14.70 36.19
N ARG A 161 -8.55 14.14 35.11
CA ARG A 161 -9.42 12.97 35.19
C ARG A 161 -8.62 11.79 35.74
N SER A 162 -9.08 11.20 36.84
CA SER A 162 -8.60 9.89 37.31
C SER A 162 -9.49 8.80 36.70
N TYR A 163 -8.86 7.70 36.31
CA TYR A 163 -9.57 6.47 35.98
C TYR A 163 -9.76 5.68 37.28
N GLU A 164 -10.95 5.08 37.47
CA GLU A 164 -11.37 4.45 38.74
C GLU A 164 -10.42 3.35 39.25
N ASN A 165 -9.52 2.83 38.39
CA ASN A 165 -8.54 1.80 38.72
C ASN A 165 -7.09 2.31 38.81
N ASP A 166 -6.86 3.63 38.89
CA ASP A 166 -5.51 4.18 38.89
C ASP A 166 -4.84 4.00 40.26
N LYS A 167 -3.97 2.98 40.37
CA LYS A 167 -3.16 2.69 41.58
C LYS A 167 -2.15 3.80 41.92
N ARG A 168 -2.08 4.88 41.12
CA ARG A 168 -1.09 5.96 41.23
C ARG A 168 -1.45 7.04 42.25
N GLY A 169 -2.55 6.88 42.99
CA GLY A 169 -3.00 7.82 44.01
C GLY A 169 -3.99 8.86 43.48
N PRO A 170 -4.24 9.96 44.23
CA PRO A 170 -5.26 10.93 43.88
C PRO A 170 -4.94 11.66 42.56
N PRO A 171 -5.95 12.03 41.77
CA PRO A 171 -5.75 12.81 40.55
C PRO A 171 -5.03 14.12 40.82
N ALA A 172 -4.03 14.40 39.99
CA ALA A 172 -3.25 15.63 40.06
C ALA A 172 -4.10 16.86 39.76
N ILE A 173 -3.73 17.99 40.36
CA ILE A 173 -4.33 19.29 40.07
C ILE A 173 -3.48 19.96 38.99
N LEU A 174 -4.11 20.37 37.89
CA LEU A 174 -3.51 21.23 36.88
C LEU A 174 -3.81 22.68 37.25
N VAL A 175 -2.75 23.48 37.35
CA VAL A 175 -2.84 24.92 37.63
C VAL A 175 -2.19 25.68 36.48
N LYS A 176 -2.98 26.48 35.77
CA LYS A 176 -2.50 27.41 34.74
C LYS A 176 -2.42 28.81 35.32
N PHE A 177 -1.22 29.36 35.38
CA PHE A 177 -0.96 30.68 35.92
C PHE A 177 -1.10 31.77 34.85
N ILE A 178 -1.48 32.97 35.28
CA ILE A 178 -1.27 34.19 34.49
C ILE A 178 0.17 34.67 34.69
N HIS A 179 0.63 34.71 35.95
CA HIS A 179 1.99 35.10 36.36
C HIS A 179 2.46 34.25 37.57
N TYR A 180 3.75 34.39 37.96
CA TYR A 180 4.36 33.74 39.15
C TYR A 180 4.60 32.23 39.11
N ARG A 181 4.36 31.55 37.99
CA ARG A 181 4.65 30.11 37.83
C ARG A 181 6.08 29.74 38.20
N ASP A 182 7.06 30.53 37.76
CA ASP A 182 8.48 30.24 37.99
C ASP A 182 8.89 30.43 39.46
N LEU A 183 8.23 31.33 40.19
CA LEU A 183 8.43 31.50 41.63
C LEU A 183 7.95 30.26 42.39
N ILE A 184 6.75 29.76 42.06
CA ILE A 184 6.20 28.53 42.66
C ILE A 184 7.11 27.33 42.38
N MET A 185 7.59 27.20 41.15
CA MET A 185 8.50 26.12 40.76
C MET A 185 9.86 26.26 41.43
N GLY A 186 10.37 27.48 41.57
CA GLY A 186 11.60 27.78 42.28
C GLY A 186 11.56 27.37 43.75
N ASN A 187 10.38 27.43 44.39
CA ASN A 187 10.20 27.02 45.78
C ASN A 187 9.80 25.54 45.96
N SER A 188 9.66 24.77 44.87
CA SER A 188 9.23 23.37 44.93
C SER A 188 10.18 22.44 45.70
N TYR A 189 11.43 22.85 45.96
CA TYR A 189 12.36 22.09 46.80
C TYR A 189 11.95 22.04 48.28
N LYS A 190 11.07 22.96 48.73
CA LYS A 190 10.57 23.02 50.11
C LYS A 190 9.48 22.00 50.43
N LEU A 191 8.94 21.33 49.40
CA LEU A 191 7.79 20.44 49.54
C LEU A 191 8.09 19.27 50.49
N GLN A 192 7.11 18.96 51.35
CA GLN A 192 7.19 17.79 52.22
C GLN A 192 7.12 16.47 51.43
N SER A 193 7.64 15.40 52.05
CA SER A 193 7.59 14.06 51.49
C SER A 193 6.15 13.62 51.21
N GLY A 194 5.87 13.20 49.98
CA GLY A 194 4.55 12.80 49.50
C GLY A 194 3.91 13.75 48.48
N PHE A 195 4.33 15.02 48.46
CA PHE A 195 3.88 16.00 47.47
C PHE A 195 4.90 16.19 46.36
N ARG A 196 4.42 16.45 45.14
CA ARG A 196 5.29 16.78 44.01
C ARG A 196 4.66 17.86 43.14
N ILE A 197 5.45 18.86 42.77
CA ILE A 197 5.10 19.82 41.72
C ILE A 197 5.96 19.52 40.50
N LEU A 198 5.34 19.40 39.33
CA LEU A 198 6.03 19.20 38.06
C LEU A 198 5.52 20.16 36.99
N SER A 199 6.40 20.56 36.08
CA SER A 199 6.00 21.25 34.85
C SER A 199 5.09 20.36 34.00
N ASP A 200 3.99 20.91 33.47
CA ASP A 200 3.22 20.22 32.44
C ASP A 200 3.93 20.33 31.09
N LEU A 201 4.57 19.23 30.67
CA LEU A 201 5.28 19.16 29.40
C LEU A 201 4.46 18.41 28.33
N PRO A 202 4.62 18.75 27.04
CA PRO A 202 4.10 17.95 25.94
C PRO A 202 4.53 16.47 26.04
N VAL A 203 3.73 15.57 25.47
CA VAL A 203 3.96 14.11 25.57
C VAL A 203 5.31 13.71 24.99
N VAL A 204 5.70 14.32 23.85
CA VAL A 204 6.98 14.06 23.18
C VAL A 204 8.14 14.38 24.12
N MET A 205 8.15 15.56 24.73
CA MET A 205 9.19 15.98 25.68
C MET A 205 9.19 15.11 26.96
N LYS A 206 8.01 14.68 27.43
CA LYS A 206 7.89 13.73 28.55
C LYS A 206 8.57 12.38 28.22
N LYS A 207 8.51 11.92 26.98
CA LYS A 207 9.19 10.69 26.51
C LYS A 207 10.69 10.91 26.42
N GLU A 208 11.14 11.99 25.76
CA GLU A 208 12.57 12.33 25.61
C GLU A 208 13.27 12.43 26.97
N ARG A 209 12.65 13.09 27.95
CA ARG A 209 13.21 13.19 29.31
C ARG A 209 13.43 11.83 29.97
N LYS A 210 12.55 10.85 29.72
CA LYS A 210 12.73 9.49 30.23
C LYS A 210 13.90 8.80 29.56
N THR A 211 14.03 8.96 28.24
CA THR A 211 15.12 8.36 27.46
C THR A 211 16.48 8.91 27.91
N CYS A 212 16.63 10.23 28.06
CA CYS A 212 17.89 10.83 28.51
C CYS A 212 18.32 10.38 29.91
N HIS A 213 17.38 10.07 30.80
CA HIS A 213 17.70 9.58 32.15
C HIS A 213 18.21 8.13 32.21
N HIS A 214 18.02 7.33 31.16
CA HIS A 214 18.52 5.94 31.10
C HIS A 214 19.87 5.81 30.39
N SER A 215 20.40 6.90 29.84
CA SER A 215 21.66 6.94 29.08
C SER A 215 22.85 7.49 29.88
N LEU A 216 22.70 7.61 31.21
CA LEU A 216 23.74 7.99 32.18
C LEU A 216 23.82 6.91 33.26
#